data_AF-A0A9P9YPD7-F1
#
_entry.id   AF-A0A9P9YPD7-F1
#
_cell.length_a   1.000
_cell.length_b   1.000
_cell.length_c   1.000
_cell.angle_alpha   90.00
_cell.angle_beta   90.00
_cell.angle_gamma   90.00
#
_symmetry.space_group_name_H-M   'P 1'
#
loop_
_entity.id
_entity.type
_entity.pdbx_description
1 polymer ?
#
loop_
_entity_poly.entity_id
_entity_poly.type
_entity_poly.pdbx_seq_one_letter_code
_entity_poly.pdbx_strand_id
1 'polypeptide(L)'
;MIHGEVGSKLKVMLGGGKRSFYSPEHYDKGRRTDGRNLVEEFEALSKGNTFVKTQKKLLDVNATETGRLLGLFSKSHLHYHLEQLADPENKEPTLEEMTQKAIEVLETEEQGYFLFVEGGKIDISHHDTMARIALDETAELSKAVKRAREMTNPEETLIVVTSDHSHTFSVSGYQPRGSDIFGAAKAKGQDGKPYLALSYANGKSFEDFYNTETHEREDPTSLPTIGDFDQLFPATVPLESETHGGEDVGVFASGPWAHLFTGVYEQNTIPHIMAFAACVGDGLTACDKE
;
A
#
# COMPACT_ATOMS: atom_id res chain seq x y z
N MET A 1 -10.41 13.34 -9.36
CA MET A 1 -11.04 12.13 -8.79
C MET A 1 -12.41 11.89 -9.40
N ILE A 2 -13.42 12.76 -9.23
CA ILE A 2 -14.78 12.44 -9.75
C ILE A 2 -15.15 13.06 -11.11
N HIS A 3 -14.44 14.13 -11.49
CA HIS A 3 -14.59 14.87 -12.75
C HIS A 3 -13.38 14.65 -13.68
N GLY A 4 -13.48 15.17 -14.90
CA GLY A 4 -12.41 15.10 -15.90
C GLY A 4 -12.41 13.82 -16.72
N GLU A 5 -11.53 13.71 -17.70
CA GLU A 5 -11.54 12.63 -18.68
C GLU A 5 -11.38 11.23 -18.07
N VAL A 6 -10.46 11.09 -17.11
CA VAL A 6 -10.19 9.81 -16.44
C VAL A 6 -11.12 9.62 -15.24
N GLY A 7 -11.16 10.60 -14.35
CA GLY A 7 -11.90 10.50 -13.08
C GLY A 7 -13.39 10.24 -13.26
N SER A 8 -14.01 10.78 -14.32
CA SER A 8 -15.43 10.52 -14.61
C SER A 8 -15.71 9.08 -15.05
N LYS A 9 -14.69 8.36 -15.56
CA LYS A 9 -14.78 6.99 -16.08
C LYS A 9 -14.39 5.92 -15.03
N LEU A 10 -13.83 6.32 -13.89
CA LEU A 10 -13.50 5.37 -12.83
C LEU A 10 -14.77 4.78 -12.20
N LYS A 11 -14.92 3.46 -12.34
CA LYS A 11 -16.01 2.68 -11.76
C LYS A 11 -15.82 2.42 -10.26
N VAL A 12 -14.59 2.20 -9.79
CA VAL A 12 -14.28 1.95 -8.38
C VAL A 12 -13.16 2.85 -7.90
N MET A 13 -13.35 3.51 -6.76
CA MET A 13 -12.34 4.32 -6.06
C MET A 13 -12.46 4.07 -4.57
N LEU A 14 -11.53 3.33 -3.98
CA LEU A 14 -11.55 2.92 -2.57
C LEU A 14 -10.27 3.38 -1.87
N GLY A 15 -10.41 4.00 -0.70
CA GLY A 15 -9.25 4.34 0.13
C GLY A 15 -9.52 5.46 1.13
N GLY A 16 -8.48 6.24 1.40
CA GLY A 16 -8.52 7.37 2.31
C GLY A 16 -8.82 8.70 1.61
N GLY A 17 -8.42 9.80 2.24
CA GLY A 17 -8.40 11.12 1.63
C GLY A 17 -9.71 11.89 1.75
N LYS A 18 -10.62 11.46 2.63
CA LYS A 18 -11.94 12.09 2.84
C LYS A 18 -11.86 13.61 3.01
N ARG A 19 -10.85 14.12 3.73
CA ARG A 19 -10.64 15.56 3.92
C ARG A 19 -10.56 16.38 2.62
N SER A 20 -10.12 15.78 1.51
CA SER A 20 -9.94 16.46 0.23
C SER A 20 -11.24 16.55 -0.59
N PHE A 21 -12.29 15.85 -0.18
CA PHE A 21 -13.60 15.82 -0.86
C PHE A 21 -14.60 16.83 -0.27
N TYR A 22 -14.31 17.39 0.90
CA TYR A 22 -15.22 18.32 1.58
C TYR A 22 -14.55 19.65 1.87
N SER A 23 -15.34 20.71 1.78
CA SER A 23 -15.03 21.99 2.43
C SER A 23 -15.33 21.92 3.93
N PRO A 24 -14.68 22.76 4.77
CA PRO A 24 -14.92 22.81 6.22
C PRO A 24 -16.40 22.94 6.63
N GLU A 25 -17.23 23.55 5.78
CA GLU A 25 -18.68 23.71 6.00
C GLU A 25 -19.46 22.38 5.99
N HIS A 26 -19.01 21.40 5.21
CA HIS A 26 -19.66 20.09 5.07
C HIS A 26 -19.02 19.02 5.95
N TYR A 27 -17.76 19.21 6.33
CA TYR A 27 -17.00 18.34 7.20
C TYR A 27 -15.92 19.16 7.88
N ASP A 28 -15.90 19.21 9.22
CA ASP A 28 -15.02 20.09 10.00
C ASP A 28 -13.51 19.86 9.74
N LYS A 29 -13.11 18.66 9.29
CA LYS A 29 -11.74 18.34 8.86
C LYS A 29 -11.51 18.48 7.35
N GLY A 30 -12.47 19.03 6.62
CA GLY A 30 -12.37 19.31 5.18
C GLY A 30 -11.23 20.27 4.87
N ARG A 31 -10.61 20.09 3.70
CA ARG A 31 -9.49 20.91 3.21
C ARG A 31 -9.81 21.69 1.95
N ARG A 32 -10.98 21.49 1.35
CA ARG A 32 -11.36 22.25 0.16
C ARG A 32 -11.63 23.70 0.55
N THR A 33 -11.16 24.62 -0.28
CA THR A 33 -11.32 26.07 -0.10
C THR A 33 -12.35 26.66 -1.07
N ASP A 34 -13.01 25.83 -1.86
CA ASP A 34 -13.93 26.24 -2.93
C ASP A 34 -15.41 26.04 -2.59
N GLY A 35 -15.73 25.75 -1.33
CA GLY A 35 -17.10 25.58 -0.85
C GLY A 35 -17.79 24.30 -1.33
N ARG A 36 -17.10 23.42 -2.07
CA ARG A 36 -17.70 22.23 -2.68
C ARG A 36 -17.79 21.03 -1.75
N ASN A 37 -18.80 20.20 -2.00
CA ASN A 37 -18.98 18.87 -1.46
C ASN A 37 -18.91 17.86 -2.62
N LEU A 38 -17.73 17.29 -2.85
CA LEU A 38 -17.53 16.39 -3.98
C LEU A 38 -18.24 15.04 -3.82
N VAL A 39 -18.56 14.62 -2.60
CA VAL A 39 -19.32 13.38 -2.41
C VAL A 39 -20.75 13.54 -2.87
N GLU A 40 -21.39 14.65 -2.50
CA GLU A 40 -22.74 14.97 -2.97
C GLU A 40 -22.79 15.16 -4.48
N GLU A 41 -21.79 15.85 -5.06
CA GLU A 41 -21.67 15.95 -6.51
C GLU A 41 -21.52 14.57 -7.17
N PHE A 42 -20.72 13.67 -6.61
CA PHE A 42 -20.55 12.31 -7.12
C PHE A 42 -21.88 11.54 -7.10
N GLU A 43 -22.61 11.56 -5.99
CA GLU A 43 -23.93 10.91 -5.88
C GLU A 43 -24.95 11.53 -6.86
N ALA A 44 -24.89 12.85 -7.09
CA ALA A 44 -25.79 13.55 -8.00
C ALA A 44 -25.57 13.21 -9.50
N LEU A 45 -24.39 12.71 -9.88
CA LEU A 45 -24.09 12.36 -11.29
C LEU A 45 -24.93 11.17 -11.80
N SER A 46 -25.31 10.23 -10.93
CA SER A 46 -26.13 9.07 -11.30
C SER A 46 -26.73 8.40 -10.08
N LYS A 47 -27.97 7.92 -10.21
CA LYS A 47 -28.64 7.12 -9.17
C LYS A 47 -27.95 5.78 -8.88
N GLY A 48 -27.09 5.31 -9.80
CA GLY A 48 -26.27 4.11 -9.61
C GLY A 48 -24.94 4.36 -8.90
N ASN A 49 -24.60 5.62 -8.59
CA ASN A 49 -23.39 5.94 -7.84
C ASN A 49 -23.62 5.65 -6.36
N THR A 50 -22.69 4.93 -5.75
CA THR A 50 -22.76 4.49 -4.36
C THR A 50 -21.56 5.03 -3.59
N PHE A 51 -21.82 5.74 -2.50
CA PHE A 51 -20.79 6.20 -1.56
C PHE A 51 -20.82 5.40 -0.26
N VAL A 52 -19.65 4.95 0.20
CA VAL A 52 -19.47 4.21 1.46
C VAL A 52 -18.32 4.78 2.29
N LYS A 53 -18.44 4.66 3.62
CA LYS A 53 -17.47 5.22 4.58
C LYS A 53 -17.05 4.26 5.69
N THR A 54 -17.50 3.02 5.66
CA THR A 54 -17.13 1.97 6.64
C THR A 54 -16.99 0.63 5.94
N GLN A 55 -16.21 -0.26 6.54
CA GLN A 55 -16.04 -1.66 6.16
C GLN A 55 -17.38 -2.34 5.96
N LYS A 56 -18.25 -2.32 6.98
CA LYS A 56 -19.60 -2.91 6.88
C LYS A 56 -20.37 -2.40 5.67
N LYS A 57 -20.37 -1.09 5.43
CA LYS A 57 -21.08 -0.51 4.28
C LYS A 57 -20.45 -0.89 2.95
N LEU A 58 -19.13 -1.03 2.88
CA LEU A 58 -18.44 -1.55 1.71
C LEU A 58 -18.87 -3.00 1.43
N LEU A 59 -18.84 -3.87 2.44
CA LEU A 59 -19.20 -5.28 2.29
C LEU A 59 -20.67 -5.46 1.88
N ASP A 60 -21.56 -4.61 2.38
CA ASP A 60 -23.00 -4.58 2.04
C ASP A 60 -23.29 -4.07 0.61
N VAL A 61 -22.31 -3.55 -0.14
CA VAL A 61 -22.53 -3.05 -1.51
C VAL A 61 -22.94 -4.19 -2.44
N ASN A 62 -24.07 -4.02 -3.12
CA ASN A 62 -24.50 -4.89 -4.21
C ASN A 62 -23.74 -4.53 -5.50
N ALA A 63 -22.83 -5.41 -5.92
CA ALA A 63 -21.95 -5.15 -7.05
C ALA A 63 -22.69 -4.98 -8.38
N THR A 64 -23.75 -5.77 -8.63
CA THR A 64 -24.47 -5.77 -9.92
C THR A 64 -25.39 -4.56 -10.11
N GLU A 65 -25.76 -3.88 -9.03
CA GLU A 65 -26.58 -2.66 -9.05
C GLU A 65 -25.74 -1.38 -8.95
N THR A 66 -24.42 -1.51 -8.74
CA THR A 66 -23.53 -0.37 -8.53
C THR A 66 -22.92 0.09 -9.85
N GLY A 67 -23.36 1.28 -10.30
CA GLY A 67 -22.79 1.95 -11.45
C GLY A 67 -21.37 2.46 -11.20
N ARG A 68 -21.17 3.21 -10.11
CA ARG A 68 -19.83 3.63 -9.64
C ARG A 68 -19.76 3.56 -8.12
N LEU A 69 -18.63 3.13 -7.57
CA LEU A 69 -18.37 3.00 -6.14
C LEU A 69 -17.28 3.96 -5.69
N LEU A 70 -17.59 4.82 -4.73
CA LEU A 70 -16.64 5.66 -4.02
C LEU A 70 -16.61 5.27 -2.53
N GLY A 71 -15.46 4.81 -2.05
CA GLY A 71 -15.23 4.46 -0.66
C GLY A 71 -14.16 5.37 -0.04
N LEU A 72 -14.54 6.17 0.96
CA LEU A 72 -13.62 7.05 1.69
C LEU A 72 -13.66 6.73 3.19
N PHE A 73 -12.74 5.88 3.63
CA PHE A 73 -12.79 5.25 4.96
C PHE A 73 -12.11 6.09 6.04
N SER A 74 -11.05 6.81 5.68
CA SER A 74 -10.30 7.65 6.62
C SER A 74 -10.21 9.12 6.23
N LYS A 75 -9.91 9.97 7.22
CA LYS A 75 -9.70 11.42 7.03
C LYS A 75 -8.55 11.68 6.05
N SER A 76 -7.43 11.00 6.24
CA SER A 76 -6.22 11.07 5.41
C SER A 76 -5.91 9.67 4.89
N HIS A 77 -4.72 9.12 5.12
CA HIS A 77 -4.47 7.70 4.87
C HIS A 77 -5.32 6.84 5.80
N LEU A 78 -5.58 5.59 5.41
CA LEU A 78 -6.09 4.58 6.34
C LEU A 78 -5.07 4.38 7.48
N HIS A 79 -5.53 3.84 8.60
CA HIS A 79 -4.67 3.39 9.69
C HIS A 79 -3.85 2.19 9.24
N TYR A 80 -2.69 1.98 9.87
CA TYR A 80 -1.94 0.74 9.68
C TYR A 80 -2.80 -0.46 10.12
N HIS A 81 -2.62 -1.61 9.50
CA HIS A 81 -3.38 -2.82 9.83
C HIS A 81 -3.18 -3.23 11.29
N LEU A 82 -1.97 -3.15 11.85
CA LEU A 82 -1.77 -3.39 13.29
C LEU A 82 -2.50 -2.36 14.19
N GLU A 83 -2.63 -1.10 13.76
CA GLU A 83 -3.44 -0.09 14.48
C GLU A 83 -4.94 -0.43 14.38
N GLN A 84 -5.40 -0.86 13.20
CA GLN A 84 -6.77 -1.30 12.98
C GLN A 84 -7.13 -2.49 13.86
N LEU A 85 -6.21 -3.44 14.07
CA LEU A 85 -6.40 -4.58 14.97
C LEU A 85 -6.41 -4.17 16.45
N ALA A 86 -5.64 -3.15 16.80
CA ALA A 86 -5.56 -2.63 18.17
C ALA A 86 -6.76 -1.76 18.55
N ASP A 87 -7.47 -1.18 17.58
CA ASP A 87 -8.65 -0.35 17.81
C ASP A 87 -9.97 -1.15 17.69
N PRO A 88 -10.67 -1.44 18.81
CA PRO A 88 -11.94 -2.17 18.77
C PRO A 88 -13.06 -1.39 18.08
N GLU A 89 -12.91 -0.07 17.90
CA GLU A 89 -13.87 0.79 17.20
C GLU A 89 -13.52 1.00 15.73
N ASN A 90 -12.46 0.32 15.22
CA ASN A 90 -12.07 0.40 13.82
C ASN A 90 -13.24 0.04 12.90
N LYS A 91 -13.40 0.85 11.86
CA LYS A 91 -14.44 0.70 10.82
C LYS A 91 -13.85 0.76 9.42
N GLU A 92 -12.53 0.73 9.29
CA GLU A 92 -11.84 0.72 8.01
C GLU A 92 -11.75 -0.71 7.47
N PRO A 93 -11.97 -0.93 6.17
CA PRO A 93 -11.77 -2.24 5.55
C PRO A 93 -10.28 -2.54 5.38
N THR A 94 -9.93 -3.82 5.33
CA THR A 94 -8.57 -4.24 4.96
C THR A 94 -8.32 -4.04 3.47
N LEU A 95 -7.04 -4.06 3.06
CA LEU A 95 -6.69 -3.99 1.64
C LEU A 95 -7.25 -5.19 0.86
N GLU A 96 -7.30 -6.36 1.49
CA GLU A 96 -7.93 -7.56 0.95
C GLU A 96 -9.42 -7.35 0.68
N GLU A 97 -10.16 -6.77 1.64
CA GLU A 97 -11.61 -6.51 1.50
C GLU A 97 -11.90 -5.45 0.44
N MET A 98 -11.09 -4.39 0.36
CA MET A 98 -11.20 -3.38 -0.71
C MET A 98 -10.94 -4.01 -2.08
N THR A 99 -9.92 -4.86 -2.19
CA THR A 99 -9.59 -5.58 -3.43
C THR A 99 -10.72 -6.49 -3.85
N GLN A 100 -11.25 -7.30 -2.91
CA GLN A 100 -12.39 -8.17 -3.16
C GLN A 100 -13.57 -7.37 -3.71
N LYS A 101 -14.01 -6.31 -3.01
CA LYS A 101 -15.18 -5.54 -3.45
C LYS A 101 -14.94 -4.83 -4.79
N ALA A 102 -13.71 -4.38 -5.04
CA ALA A 102 -13.36 -3.78 -6.33
C ALA A 102 -13.50 -4.78 -7.47
N ILE A 103 -12.99 -6.00 -7.31
CA ILE A 103 -13.12 -7.08 -8.29
C ILE A 103 -14.59 -7.43 -8.50
N GLU A 104 -15.38 -7.63 -7.44
CA GLU A 104 -16.82 -7.93 -7.55
C GLU A 104 -17.58 -6.89 -8.40
N VAL A 105 -17.27 -5.59 -8.24
CA VAL A 105 -17.91 -4.52 -9.02
C VAL A 105 -17.38 -4.46 -10.45
N LEU A 106 -16.08 -4.65 -10.66
CA LEU A 106 -15.44 -4.54 -11.97
C LEU A 106 -15.69 -5.76 -12.87
N GLU A 107 -15.82 -6.96 -12.33
CA GLU A 107 -16.15 -8.19 -13.08
C GLU A 107 -17.54 -8.14 -13.72
N THR A 108 -18.39 -7.18 -13.33
CA THR A 108 -19.66 -6.93 -14.02
C THR A 108 -19.48 -6.29 -15.41
N GLU A 109 -18.28 -5.82 -15.76
CA GLU A 109 -17.96 -5.24 -17.06
C GLU A 109 -17.48 -6.30 -18.05
N GLU A 110 -18.26 -6.55 -19.11
CA GLU A 110 -17.99 -7.59 -20.10
C GLU A 110 -16.73 -7.34 -20.95
N GLN A 111 -16.25 -6.09 -21.01
CA GLN A 111 -15.05 -5.72 -21.77
C GLN A 111 -13.75 -5.87 -20.97
N GLY A 112 -13.84 -6.41 -19.74
CA GLY A 112 -12.72 -6.50 -18.81
C GLY A 112 -12.45 -5.19 -18.06
N TYR A 113 -11.42 -5.19 -17.22
CA TYR A 113 -11.10 -4.07 -16.36
C TYR A 113 -9.60 -3.92 -16.10
N PHE A 114 -9.21 -2.73 -15.69
CA PHE A 114 -7.93 -2.46 -15.05
C PHE A 114 -8.18 -2.11 -13.58
N LEU A 115 -7.46 -2.78 -12.69
CA LEU A 115 -7.50 -2.52 -11.25
C LEU A 115 -6.09 -2.23 -10.74
N PHE A 116 -5.93 -1.08 -10.08
CA PHE A 116 -4.73 -0.71 -9.35
C PHE A 116 -4.98 -0.88 -7.85
N VAL A 117 -4.14 -1.67 -7.19
CA VAL A 117 -4.18 -1.92 -5.75
C VAL A 117 -2.82 -1.53 -5.17
N GLU A 118 -2.82 -0.67 -4.17
CA GLU A 118 -1.61 -0.09 -3.59
C GLU A 118 -1.49 -0.43 -2.09
N GLY A 119 -0.38 -1.06 -1.71
CA GLY A 119 0.02 -1.21 -0.30
C GLY A 119 0.74 0.04 0.21
N GLY A 120 0.17 1.23 0.02
CA GLY A 120 0.90 2.51 0.14
C GLY A 120 1.40 2.87 1.55
N LYS A 121 1.00 2.12 2.57
CA LYS A 121 1.45 2.32 3.96
C LYS A 121 2.75 1.58 4.28
N ILE A 122 3.23 0.71 3.38
CA ILE A 122 4.58 0.13 3.44
C ILE A 122 5.62 1.26 3.42
N ASP A 123 5.51 2.19 2.47
CA ASP A 123 6.39 3.35 2.34
C ASP A 123 6.39 4.24 3.59
N ILE A 124 5.19 4.65 4.03
CA ILE A 124 5.04 5.57 5.17
C ILE A 124 5.64 4.96 6.45
N SER A 125 5.50 3.65 6.66
CA SER A 125 6.07 2.98 7.83
C SER A 125 7.60 2.83 7.74
N HIS A 126 8.16 2.65 6.54
CA HIS A 126 9.61 2.70 6.35
C HIS A 126 10.17 4.10 6.60
N HIS A 127 9.53 5.15 6.10
CA HIS A 127 9.86 6.55 6.40
C HIS A 127 9.94 6.82 7.91
N ASP A 128 9.07 6.18 8.68
CA ASP A 128 9.03 6.24 10.14
C ASP A 128 9.99 5.26 10.84
N THR A 129 10.78 4.46 10.11
CA THR A 129 11.65 3.38 10.61
C THR A 129 10.91 2.26 11.38
N MET A 130 9.60 2.11 11.14
CA MET A 130 8.73 1.12 11.78
C MET A 130 8.71 -0.19 10.98
N ALA A 131 9.83 -0.93 10.97
CA ALA A 131 9.97 -2.13 10.14
C ALA A 131 8.91 -3.21 10.42
N ARG A 132 8.42 -3.31 11.66
CA ARG A 132 7.33 -4.25 12.01
C ARG A 132 6.03 -3.92 11.29
N ILE A 133 5.66 -2.66 11.27
CA ILE A 133 4.48 -2.18 10.54
C ILE A 133 4.70 -2.34 9.04
N ALA A 134 5.87 -1.98 8.50
CA ALA A 134 6.15 -2.11 7.07
C ALA A 134 6.02 -3.56 6.56
N LEU A 135 6.51 -4.54 7.33
CA LEU A 135 6.37 -5.96 6.98
C LEU A 135 4.93 -6.47 7.17
N ASP A 136 4.16 -5.94 8.11
CA ASP A 136 2.74 -6.26 8.27
C ASP A 136 1.89 -5.69 7.11
N GLU A 137 2.11 -4.43 6.72
CA GLU A 137 1.48 -3.83 5.53
C GLU A 137 1.85 -4.58 4.25
N THR A 138 3.10 -5.07 4.15
CA THR A 138 3.53 -5.94 3.05
C THR A 138 2.77 -7.27 3.05
N ALA A 139 2.51 -7.85 4.23
CA ALA A 139 1.69 -9.05 4.35
C ALA A 139 0.22 -8.78 3.95
N GLU A 140 -0.34 -7.61 4.26
CA GLU A 140 -1.67 -7.20 3.80
C GLU A 140 -1.74 -7.07 2.27
N LEU A 141 -0.74 -6.48 1.62
CA LEU A 141 -0.64 -6.48 0.15
C LEU A 141 -0.56 -7.91 -0.39
N SER A 142 0.22 -8.79 0.24
CA SER A 142 0.28 -10.20 -0.16
C SER A 142 -1.06 -10.91 -0.04
N LYS A 143 -1.89 -10.59 0.97
CA LYS A 143 -3.25 -11.14 1.10
C LYS A 143 -4.18 -10.60 0.01
N ALA A 144 -4.09 -9.32 -0.32
CA ALA A 144 -4.85 -8.71 -1.42
C ALA A 144 -4.51 -9.35 -2.78
N VAL A 145 -3.22 -9.57 -3.08
CA VAL A 145 -2.77 -10.29 -4.29
C VAL A 145 -3.30 -11.72 -4.29
N LYS A 146 -3.21 -12.43 -3.16
CA LYS A 146 -3.76 -13.79 -3.04
C LYS A 146 -5.26 -13.81 -3.34
N ARG A 147 -6.02 -12.88 -2.75
CA ARG A 147 -7.46 -12.75 -2.96
C ARG A 147 -7.79 -12.47 -4.42
N ALA A 148 -7.06 -11.56 -5.08
CA ALA A 148 -7.25 -11.30 -6.50
C ALA A 148 -7.05 -12.56 -7.37
N ARG A 149 -6.01 -13.35 -7.07
CA ARG A 149 -5.76 -14.63 -7.75
C ARG A 149 -6.84 -15.69 -7.51
N GLU A 150 -7.49 -15.68 -6.35
CA GLU A 150 -8.59 -16.60 -6.02
C GLU A 150 -9.90 -16.23 -6.72
N MET A 151 -10.08 -14.95 -7.05
CA MET A 151 -11.31 -14.44 -7.65
C MET A 151 -11.27 -14.39 -9.17
N THR A 152 -10.09 -14.26 -9.76
CA THR A 152 -9.93 -14.05 -11.20
C THR A 152 -9.48 -15.30 -11.94
N ASN A 153 -9.87 -15.42 -13.21
CA ASN A 153 -9.43 -16.52 -14.06
C ASN A 153 -8.01 -16.24 -14.62
N PRO A 154 -7.01 -17.08 -14.33
CA PRO A 154 -5.62 -16.86 -14.78
C PRO A 154 -5.43 -16.96 -16.29
N GLU A 155 -6.39 -17.50 -17.03
CA GLU A 155 -6.33 -17.55 -18.51
C GLU A 155 -6.73 -16.22 -19.16
N GLU A 156 -7.39 -15.32 -18.42
CA GLU A 156 -7.85 -14.02 -18.94
C GLU A 156 -7.32 -12.81 -18.14
N THR A 157 -6.76 -13.05 -16.95
CA THR A 157 -6.32 -11.99 -16.05
C THR A 157 -4.81 -11.97 -15.88
N LEU A 158 -4.17 -10.87 -16.29
CA LEU A 158 -2.77 -10.57 -15.98
C LEU A 158 -2.69 -9.81 -14.65
N ILE A 159 -2.04 -10.42 -13.66
CA ILE A 159 -1.70 -9.79 -12.38
C ILE A 159 -0.20 -9.48 -12.38
N VAL A 160 0.13 -8.22 -12.14
CA VAL A 160 1.52 -7.72 -12.01
C VAL A 160 1.69 -7.07 -10.64
N VAL A 161 2.73 -7.47 -9.92
CA VAL A 161 3.12 -6.92 -8.62
C VAL A 161 4.52 -6.34 -8.75
N THR A 162 4.70 -5.09 -8.35
CA THR A 162 5.98 -4.37 -8.35
C THR A 162 5.98 -3.36 -7.21
N SER A 163 7.14 -2.77 -6.95
CA SER A 163 7.26 -1.52 -6.19
C SER A 163 7.52 -0.34 -7.13
N ASP A 164 7.23 0.86 -6.67
CA ASP A 164 7.61 2.13 -7.30
C ASP A 164 9.08 2.49 -6.98
N HIS A 165 9.55 2.20 -5.77
CA HIS A 165 10.95 2.24 -5.34
C HIS A 165 11.17 1.32 -4.13
N SER A 166 12.40 1.29 -3.60
CA SER A 166 12.73 0.58 -2.35
C SER A 166 12.90 1.56 -1.18
N HIS A 167 13.48 1.10 -0.08
CA HIS A 167 13.92 1.87 1.09
C HIS A 167 15.35 1.49 1.48
N THR A 168 16.01 2.30 2.30
CA THR A 168 17.34 1.98 2.87
C THR A 168 17.27 0.93 3.99
N PHE A 169 16.31 0.01 3.88
CA PHE A 169 16.04 -1.09 4.78
C PHE A 169 17.02 -2.25 4.54
N SER A 170 17.49 -2.87 5.63
CA SER A 170 18.47 -3.95 5.58
C SER A 170 18.12 -5.07 6.56
N VAL A 171 18.43 -6.30 6.14
CA VAL A 171 18.36 -7.50 6.98
C VAL A 171 19.77 -8.00 7.27
N SER A 172 20.24 -7.73 8.47
CA SER A 172 21.57 -8.08 8.95
C SER A 172 21.62 -9.50 9.54
N GLY A 173 22.64 -10.25 9.14
CA GLY A 173 22.96 -11.58 9.69
C GLY A 173 23.77 -11.50 10.99
N TYR A 174 23.93 -12.60 11.75
CA TYR A 174 23.53 -13.97 11.42
C TYR A 174 22.50 -14.52 12.41
N GLN A 175 21.20 -14.42 12.08
CA GLN A 175 20.14 -15.10 12.83
C GLN A 175 20.07 -16.60 12.47
N PRO A 176 19.88 -17.49 13.45
CA PRO A 176 19.43 -18.85 13.18
C PRO A 176 18.08 -18.86 12.43
N ARG A 177 17.88 -19.88 11.59
CA ARG A 177 16.59 -20.11 10.94
C ARG A 177 15.48 -20.27 11.98
N GLY A 178 14.35 -19.59 11.76
CA GLY A 178 13.19 -19.61 12.64
C GLY A 178 13.24 -18.62 13.80
N SER A 179 14.29 -17.79 13.89
CA SER A 179 14.31 -16.63 14.77
C SER A 179 13.27 -15.59 14.36
N ASP A 180 12.75 -14.86 15.35
CA ASP A 180 11.91 -13.68 15.11
C ASP A 180 12.72 -12.63 14.33
N ILE A 181 12.19 -12.19 13.18
CA ILE A 181 12.83 -11.20 12.32
C ILE A 181 12.94 -9.84 12.99
N PHE A 182 12.06 -9.54 13.95
CA PHE A 182 12.08 -8.30 14.73
C PHE A 182 12.98 -8.39 15.97
N GLY A 183 13.48 -9.59 16.26
CA GLY A 183 14.26 -9.87 17.46
C GLY A 183 15.69 -9.37 17.38
N ALA A 184 16.28 -9.24 18.57
CA ALA A 184 17.71 -9.01 18.71
C ALA A 184 18.51 -10.23 18.24
N ALA A 185 19.63 -9.95 17.60
CA ALA A 185 20.58 -10.92 17.17
C ALA A 185 21.27 -11.63 18.34
N LYS A 186 21.54 -12.93 18.16
CA LYS A 186 22.39 -13.68 19.09
C LYS A 186 23.83 -13.17 19.08
N ALA A 187 24.30 -12.68 17.93
CA ALA A 187 25.60 -12.06 17.81
C ALA A 187 25.61 -10.66 18.45
N LYS A 188 26.79 -10.22 18.87
CA LYS A 188 27.02 -8.90 19.47
C LYS A 188 27.91 -8.06 18.57
N GLY A 189 27.74 -6.74 18.67
CA GLY A 189 28.67 -5.78 18.10
C GLY A 189 30.03 -5.82 18.79
N GLN A 190 31.00 -5.09 18.23
CA GLN A 190 32.32 -4.91 18.87
C GLN A 190 32.23 -4.17 20.21
N ASP A 191 31.15 -3.43 20.42
CA ASP A 191 30.76 -2.78 21.67
C ASP A 191 30.20 -3.75 22.74
N GLY A 192 30.06 -5.04 22.41
CA GLY A 192 29.51 -6.06 23.32
C GLY A 192 27.99 -5.98 23.52
N LYS A 193 27.30 -5.08 22.83
CA LYS A 193 25.84 -4.89 22.87
C LYS A 193 25.17 -5.73 21.77
N PRO A 194 23.94 -6.26 21.95
CA PRO A 194 23.19 -6.93 20.89
C PRO A 194 22.76 -5.92 19.82
N TYR A 195 22.40 -6.36 18.61
CA TYR A 195 21.83 -5.51 17.54
C TYR A 195 20.56 -6.15 16.99
N LEU A 196 19.65 -5.38 16.40
CA LEU A 196 18.46 -5.94 15.75
C LEU A 196 18.81 -6.48 14.36
N ALA A 197 18.10 -7.52 13.91
CA ALA A 197 18.30 -8.04 12.56
C ALA A 197 17.88 -7.03 11.47
N LEU A 198 16.95 -6.13 11.78
CA LEU A 198 16.48 -5.11 10.86
C LEU A 198 17.07 -3.75 11.22
N SER A 199 17.48 -3.00 10.20
CA SER A 199 18.03 -1.65 10.35
C SER A 199 17.84 -0.82 9.09
N TYR A 200 18.00 0.49 9.23
CA TYR A 200 17.96 1.47 8.15
C TYR A 200 19.30 2.21 8.02
N ALA A 201 19.64 2.68 6.82
CA ALA A 201 20.83 3.51 6.62
C ALA A 201 20.64 4.91 7.23
N ASN A 202 19.41 5.43 7.21
CA ASN A 202 19.07 6.74 7.76
C ASN A 202 17.64 6.75 8.34
N GLY A 203 17.29 7.81 9.06
CA GLY A 203 15.94 7.97 9.61
C GLY A 203 15.94 8.52 11.04
N LYS A 204 14.71 8.70 11.56
CA LYS A 204 14.47 9.49 12.78
C LYS A 204 14.83 8.78 14.07
N SER A 205 14.92 7.45 14.02
CA SER A 205 15.26 6.62 15.17
C SER A 205 16.74 6.67 15.55
N PHE A 206 17.58 7.42 14.84
CA PHE A 206 19.03 7.48 15.11
C PHE A 206 19.33 7.75 16.59
N GLU A 207 18.67 8.76 17.19
CA GLU A 207 18.92 9.16 18.58
C GLU A 207 18.35 8.16 19.61
N ASP A 208 17.40 7.30 19.23
CA ASP A 208 16.90 6.23 20.10
C ASP A 208 17.93 5.09 20.26
N PHE A 209 18.80 4.93 19.25
CA PHE A 209 19.77 3.83 19.18
C PHE A 209 21.22 4.29 19.30
N TYR A 210 21.49 5.58 19.38
CA TYR A 210 22.85 6.12 19.50
C TYR A 210 22.87 7.40 20.36
N ASN A 211 23.68 7.36 21.42
CA ASN A 211 23.92 8.49 22.29
C ASN A 211 25.03 9.37 21.72
N THR A 212 24.66 10.57 21.28
CA THR A 212 25.57 11.54 20.66
C THR A 212 26.50 12.22 21.67
N GLU A 213 26.21 12.17 22.97
CA GLU A 213 27.07 12.74 24.03
C GLU A 213 28.17 11.76 24.45
N THR A 214 27.82 10.49 24.66
CA THR A 214 28.78 9.44 25.08
C THR A 214 29.47 8.77 23.90
N HIS A 215 28.97 8.99 22.68
CA HIS A 215 29.41 8.33 21.45
C HIS A 215 29.25 6.81 21.52
N GLU A 216 28.18 6.34 22.17
CA GLU A 216 27.88 4.93 22.33
C GLU A 216 26.54 4.56 21.72
N ARG A 217 26.48 3.37 21.13
CA ARG A 217 25.21 2.77 20.71
C ARG A 217 24.38 2.35 21.91
N GLU A 218 23.08 2.54 21.88
CA GLU A 218 22.18 2.03 22.91
C GLU A 218 21.92 0.53 22.74
N ASP A 219 21.68 -0.18 23.85
CA ASP A 219 21.26 -1.58 23.79
C ASP A 219 19.79 -1.64 23.35
N PRO A 220 19.47 -2.14 22.13
CA PRO A 220 18.11 -2.13 21.63
C PRO A 220 17.14 -2.96 22.48
N THR A 221 17.64 -3.92 23.27
CA THR A 221 16.82 -4.77 24.14
C THR A 221 16.42 -4.08 25.44
N SER A 222 17.01 -2.93 25.74
CA SER A 222 16.71 -2.11 26.92
C SER A 222 15.71 -0.99 26.65
N LEU A 223 15.37 -0.75 25.37
CA LEU A 223 14.41 0.28 24.99
C LEU A 223 13.00 -0.07 25.50
N PRO A 224 12.25 0.90 26.05
CA PRO A 224 10.93 0.64 26.61
C PRO A 224 9.90 0.15 25.57
N THR A 225 10.11 0.50 24.30
CA THR A 225 9.24 0.15 23.17
C THR A 225 9.58 -1.21 22.54
N ILE A 226 10.55 -1.95 23.09
CA ILE A 226 10.97 -3.23 22.53
C ILE A 226 9.81 -4.23 22.52
N GLY A 227 9.46 -4.73 21.34
CA GLY A 227 8.36 -5.68 21.14
C GLY A 227 7.00 -5.03 20.88
N ASP A 228 6.85 -3.71 21.05
CA ASP A 228 5.63 -3.01 20.67
C ASP A 228 5.42 -3.04 19.15
N PHE A 229 4.17 -2.87 18.71
CA PHE A 229 3.86 -2.93 17.28
C PHE A 229 4.44 -1.73 16.51
N ASP A 230 4.56 -0.58 17.18
CA ASP A 230 5.09 0.70 16.69
C ASP A 230 6.57 0.92 17.05
N GLN A 231 7.27 -0.14 17.50
CA GLN A 231 8.70 -0.10 17.77
C GLN A 231 9.49 0.43 16.57
N LEU A 232 10.36 1.41 16.82
CA LEU A 232 11.31 1.92 15.85
C LEU A 232 12.54 1.00 15.71
N PHE A 233 13.18 1.01 14.55
CA PHE A 233 14.36 0.19 14.28
C PHE A 233 15.60 1.05 14.02
N PRO A 234 16.81 0.57 14.34
CA PRO A 234 18.04 1.35 14.26
C PRO A 234 18.25 2.03 12.90
N ALA A 235 18.60 3.32 12.92
CA ALA A 235 19.07 4.10 11.79
C ALA A 235 20.50 4.61 12.02
N THR A 236 21.31 4.79 10.97
CA THR A 236 22.72 5.22 11.12
C THR A 236 23.00 6.69 10.81
N VAL A 237 22.14 7.36 10.04
CA VAL A 237 22.25 8.79 9.74
C VAL A 237 20.95 9.48 10.19
N PRO A 238 21.02 10.52 11.06
CA PRO A 238 19.83 11.17 11.57
C PRO A 238 19.11 11.96 10.47
N LEU A 239 17.83 11.64 10.25
CA LEU A 239 16.91 12.38 9.39
C LEU A 239 15.51 12.34 10.00
N GLU A 240 14.71 13.37 9.81
CA GLU A 240 13.29 13.36 10.27
C GLU A 240 12.44 12.28 9.59
N SER A 241 12.88 11.80 8.44
CA SER A 241 12.23 10.78 7.64
C SER A 241 13.32 9.97 6.94
N GLU A 242 13.20 8.64 7.01
CA GLU A 242 14.07 7.74 6.25
C GLU A 242 13.93 7.99 4.74
N THR A 243 14.95 7.70 3.93
CA THR A 243 14.92 7.95 2.48
C THR A 243 14.61 6.69 1.69
N HIS A 244 13.99 6.85 0.51
CA HIS A 244 13.85 5.75 -0.45
C HIS A 244 15.21 5.11 -0.81
N GLY A 245 15.16 3.83 -1.15
CA GLY A 245 16.24 3.04 -1.72
C GLY A 245 16.26 3.15 -3.24
N GLY A 246 17.46 3.22 -3.81
CA GLY A 246 17.69 3.40 -5.25
C GLY A 246 18.09 2.13 -5.98
N GLU A 247 18.06 0.98 -5.32
CA GLU A 247 18.30 -0.32 -5.94
C GLU A 247 17.10 -0.80 -6.76
N ASP A 248 17.38 -1.69 -7.70
CA ASP A 248 16.35 -2.31 -8.54
C ASP A 248 15.30 -3.04 -7.69
N VAL A 249 14.03 -2.86 -8.03
CA VAL A 249 12.89 -3.52 -7.39
C VAL A 249 12.39 -4.71 -8.20
N GLY A 250 11.81 -5.70 -7.51
CA GLY A 250 11.28 -6.90 -8.15
C GLY A 250 9.95 -6.63 -8.89
N VAL A 251 9.78 -7.29 -10.04
CA VAL A 251 8.51 -7.35 -10.76
C VAL A 251 8.08 -8.82 -10.86
N PHE A 252 6.87 -9.12 -10.44
CA PHE A 252 6.28 -10.45 -10.46
C PHE A 252 5.01 -10.42 -11.31
N ALA A 253 4.85 -11.38 -12.23
CA ALA A 253 3.69 -11.43 -13.10
C ALA A 253 3.10 -12.84 -13.20
N SER A 254 1.78 -12.93 -13.35
CA SER A 254 1.06 -14.18 -13.64
C SER A 254 -0.14 -13.91 -14.55
N GLY A 255 -0.45 -14.84 -15.46
CA GLY A 255 -1.54 -14.72 -16.42
C GLY A 255 -1.09 -14.52 -17.87
N PRO A 256 -1.97 -14.05 -18.77
CA PRO A 256 -1.65 -13.84 -20.17
C PRO A 256 -0.42 -12.95 -20.35
N TRP A 257 0.49 -13.37 -21.22
CA TRP A 257 1.74 -12.65 -21.53
C TRP A 257 2.70 -12.41 -20.35
N ALA A 258 2.51 -13.07 -19.20
CA ALA A 258 3.41 -12.93 -18.05
C ALA A 258 4.88 -13.29 -18.36
N HIS A 259 5.13 -14.10 -19.39
CA HIS A 259 6.48 -14.47 -19.86
C HIS A 259 7.28 -13.28 -20.45
N LEU A 260 6.65 -12.13 -20.70
CA LEU A 260 7.34 -10.91 -21.12
C LEU A 260 8.05 -10.19 -19.96
N PHE A 261 7.64 -10.43 -18.71
CA PHE A 261 8.25 -9.86 -17.50
C PHE A 261 9.49 -10.67 -17.10
N THR A 262 10.54 -10.57 -17.90
CA THR A 262 11.80 -11.30 -17.67
C THR A 262 13.02 -10.40 -17.85
N GLY A 263 14.11 -10.73 -17.18
CA GLY A 263 15.37 -9.97 -17.27
C GLY A 263 15.37 -8.70 -16.42
N VAL A 264 16.04 -7.66 -16.93
CA VAL A 264 16.16 -6.34 -16.30
C VAL A 264 15.70 -5.30 -17.33
N TYR A 265 14.82 -4.40 -16.93
CA TYR A 265 14.23 -3.39 -17.80
C TYR A 265 13.87 -2.14 -17.01
N GLU A 266 13.75 -1.02 -17.73
CA GLU A 266 13.33 0.25 -17.16
C GLU A 266 11.90 0.17 -16.64
N GLN A 267 11.61 0.81 -15.50
CA GLN A 267 10.30 0.75 -14.84
C GLN A 267 9.14 1.19 -15.76
N ASN A 268 9.38 2.18 -16.64
CA ASN A 268 8.38 2.66 -17.59
C ASN A 268 7.99 1.60 -18.64
N THR A 269 8.69 0.47 -18.72
CA THR A 269 8.36 -0.66 -19.60
C THR A 269 7.14 -1.43 -19.11
N ILE A 270 6.89 -1.46 -17.80
CA ILE A 270 5.78 -2.21 -17.17
C ILE A 270 4.42 -1.88 -17.82
N PRO A 271 3.97 -0.61 -17.89
CA PRO A 271 2.68 -0.28 -18.51
C PRO A 271 2.64 -0.61 -20.01
N HIS A 272 3.77 -0.59 -20.73
CA HIS A 272 3.78 -0.98 -22.14
C HIS A 272 3.54 -2.48 -22.33
N ILE A 273 4.11 -3.32 -21.48
CA ILE A 273 3.86 -4.77 -21.52
C ILE A 273 2.40 -5.07 -21.16
N MET A 274 1.86 -4.40 -20.13
CA MET A 274 0.44 -4.55 -19.76
C MET A 274 -0.49 -4.10 -20.88
N ALA A 275 -0.21 -2.95 -21.50
CA ALA A 275 -0.98 -2.43 -22.63
C ALA A 275 -0.93 -3.35 -23.85
N PHE A 276 0.25 -3.91 -24.16
CA PHE A 276 0.42 -4.90 -25.21
C PHE A 276 -0.47 -6.14 -24.96
N ALA A 277 -0.41 -6.69 -23.74
CA ALA A 277 -1.15 -7.88 -23.33
C ALA A 277 -2.67 -7.69 -23.35
N ALA A 278 -3.14 -6.50 -22.95
CA ALA A 278 -4.55 -6.15 -22.90
C ALA A 278 -5.09 -5.54 -24.21
N CYS A 279 -4.25 -5.38 -25.24
CA CYS A 279 -4.61 -4.78 -26.52
C CYS A 279 -5.20 -3.35 -26.40
N VAL A 280 -4.61 -2.52 -25.54
CA VAL A 280 -5.04 -1.14 -25.31
C VAL A 280 -3.94 -0.13 -25.64
N GLY A 281 -4.34 1.10 -25.95
CA GLY A 281 -3.44 2.21 -26.28
C GLY A 281 -2.93 2.21 -27.73
N ASP A 282 -2.12 3.22 -28.06
CA ASP A 282 -1.67 3.48 -29.44
C ASP A 282 -0.35 2.76 -29.81
N GLY A 283 0.14 1.88 -28.93
CA GLY A 283 1.41 1.16 -29.08
C GLY A 283 1.30 -0.14 -29.89
N LEU A 284 2.30 -1.01 -29.72
CA LEU A 284 2.21 -2.40 -30.17
C LEU A 284 1.18 -3.14 -29.31
N THR A 285 0.37 -4.01 -29.94
CA THR A 285 -0.68 -4.80 -29.28
C THR A 285 -0.55 -6.28 -29.62
N ALA A 286 -0.98 -7.16 -28.71
CA ALA A 286 -1.06 -8.60 -28.96
C ALA A 286 -2.17 -8.99 -29.95
N CYS A 287 -3.20 -8.15 -30.07
CA CYS A 287 -4.32 -8.35 -30.98
C CYS A 287 -3.98 -7.84 -32.38
N ASP A 288 -4.44 -8.58 -33.40
CA ASP A 288 -4.37 -8.14 -34.78
C ASP A 288 -5.18 -6.86 -34.98
N LYS A 289 -4.65 -5.92 -35.77
CA LYS A 289 -5.42 -4.76 -36.22
C LYS A 289 -6.35 -5.24 -37.33
N GLU A 290 -7.65 -5.32 -37.05
CA GLU A 290 -8.67 -5.47 -38.10
C GLU A 290 -8.65 -4.28 -39.08
#